data_AF-A0A2D7PH46-F1
#
_entry.id   AF-A0A2D7PH46-F1
#
_cell.length_a   1.000
_cell.length_b   1.000
_cell.length_c   1.000
_cell.angle_alpha   90.00
_cell.angle_beta   90.00
_cell.angle_gamma   90.00
#
_symmetry.space_group_name_H-M   'P 1'
#
loop_
_entity.id
_entity.type
_entity.pdbx_description
1 polymer ?
#
loop_
_entity_poly.entity_id
_entity_poly.type
_entity_poly.pdbx_seq_one_letter_code
_entity_poly.pdbx_strand_id
1 'polypeptide(L)'
;MGFLTGSADPIRHWVGEHPECLESGLILEDPGRRSQRGSFDLEEAGAFDWMARSGAGDWVAIFVRSGRSGPSLVSEALQAVGWMRKHLCQGKEGARAIVLLDGIPEDLGYAASAVGEMVSFRTWRVAVTFEALNI
;
A
#
# COMPACT_ATOMS: atom_id res chain seq x y z
N MET A 1 -7.28 0.44 -26.86
CA MET A 1 -6.28 0.14 -25.81
C MET A 1 -6.82 -1.01 -24.98
N GLY A 2 -6.19 -2.18 -25.02
CA GLY A 2 -6.50 -3.26 -24.09
C GLY A 2 -5.68 -3.05 -22.81
N PHE A 3 -6.35 -3.01 -21.66
CA PHE A 3 -5.65 -3.07 -20.37
C PHE A 3 -5.46 -4.54 -20.04
N LEU A 4 -4.21 -4.97 -19.88
CA LEU A 4 -3.92 -6.28 -19.33
C LEU A 4 -4.27 -6.22 -17.83
N THR A 5 -5.26 -6.99 -17.39
CA THR A 5 -5.43 -7.31 -15.96
C THR A 5 -4.28 -8.22 -15.58
N GLY A 6 -3.16 -7.63 -15.17
CA GLY A 6 -1.99 -8.34 -14.67
C GLY A 6 -2.22 -8.81 -13.23
N SER A 7 -1.54 -9.89 -12.83
CA SER A 7 -1.43 -10.23 -11.41
C SER A 7 -0.84 -9.03 -10.64
N ALA A 8 -1.18 -8.90 -9.36
CA ALA A 8 -0.63 -7.82 -8.53
C ALA A 8 0.87 -8.02 -8.20
N ASP A 9 1.44 -9.19 -8.48
CA ASP A 9 2.82 -9.55 -8.07
C ASP A 9 3.93 -8.70 -8.71
N PRO A 10 3.92 -8.41 -10.04
CA PRO A 10 4.90 -7.53 -10.64
C PRO A 10 4.83 -6.11 -10.05
N ILE A 11 3.62 -5.64 -9.71
CA ILE A 11 3.43 -4.33 -9.08
C ILE A 11 3.94 -4.35 -7.63
N ARG A 12 3.68 -5.43 -6.88
CA ARG A 12 4.26 -5.61 -5.53
C ARG A 12 5.77 -5.55 -5.55
N HIS A 13 6.39 -6.27 -6.50
CA HIS A 13 7.83 -6.28 -6.67
C HIS A 13 8.36 -4.88 -7.02
N TRP A 14 7.75 -4.21 -8.00
CA TRP A 14 8.11 -2.85 -8.40
C TRP A 14 8.02 -1.85 -7.24
N VAL A 15 6.96 -1.93 -6.42
CA VAL A 15 6.82 -1.08 -5.22
C VAL A 15 7.94 -1.34 -4.20
N GLY A 16 8.39 -2.60 -4.09
CA GLY A 16 9.53 -2.97 -3.24
C GLY A 16 10.84 -2.31 -3.67
N GLU A 17 11.04 -2.15 -4.98
CA GLU A 17 12.26 -1.55 -5.55
C GLU A 17 12.18 -0.03 -5.68
N HIS A 18 10.97 0.51 -5.87
CA HIS A 18 10.70 1.91 -6.18
C HIS A 18 9.60 2.54 -5.32
N PRO A 19 9.71 2.52 -3.97
CA PRO A 19 8.69 3.09 -3.09
C PRO A 19 8.43 4.60 -3.32
N GLU A 20 9.43 5.33 -3.82
CA GLU A 20 9.35 6.75 -4.17
C GLU A 20 8.30 7.07 -5.23
N CYS A 21 7.88 6.07 -6.03
CA CYS A 21 6.80 6.25 -7.01
C CYS A 21 5.43 6.45 -6.34
N LEU A 22 5.28 5.99 -5.09
CA LEU A 22 4.08 6.21 -4.29
C LEU A 22 4.14 7.57 -3.59
N GLU A 23 5.30 7.91 -3.04
CA GLU A 23 5.46 9.16 -2.33
C GLU A 23 6.94 9.52 -2.20
N SER A 24 7.29 10.77 -2.46
CA SER A 24 8.66 11.27 -2.27
C SER A 24 9.10 11.13 -0.81
N GLY A 25 10.27 10.52 -0.59
CA GLY A 25 10.83 10.31 0.75
C GLY A 25 10.25 9.11 1.50
N LEU A 26 9.48 8.25 0.82
CA LEU A 26 9.01 6.99 1.39
C LEU A 26 10.17 5.98 1.47
N ILE A 27 10.40 5.42 2.66
CA ILE A 27 11.47 4.44 2.92
C ILE A 27 10.83 3.16 3.43
N LEU A 28 11.00 2.04 2.73
CA LEU A 28 10.50 0.75 3.18
C LEU A 28 11.28 0.26 4.41
N GLU A 29 10.55 -0.28 5.37
CA GLU A 29 11.11 -0.91 6.56
C GLU A 29 11.23 -2.41 6.30
N ASP A 30 12.43 -2.94 6.53
CA ASP A 30 12.68 -4.38 6.43
C ASP A 30 12.08 -5.08 7.68
N PRO A 31 11.06 -5.94 7.51
CA PRO A 31 10.44 -6.67 8.63
C PRO A 31 11.46 -7.53 9.39
N GLY A 32 12.53 -7.99 8.72
CA GLY A 32 13.58 -8.83 9.30
C GLY A 32 14.63 -8.07 10.10
N ARG A 33 14.75 -6.74 9.93
CA ARG A 33 15.89 -5.97 10.48
C ARG A 33 15.63 -5.35 11.86
N ARG A 34 14.42 -5.48 12.41
CA ARG A 34 14.01 -4.84 13.67
C ARG A 34 13.70 -5.78 14.83
N SER A 35 14.35 -6.95 14.89
CA SER A 35 14.27 -7.91 16.00
C SER A 35 14.73 -7.38 17.38
N GLN A 36 14.98 -6.08 17.55
CA GLN A 36 15.25 -5.42 18.85
C GLN A 36 14.12 -4.50 19.35
N ARG A 37 13.06 -4.24 18.56
CA ARG A 37 11.86 -3.49 18.98
C ARG A 37 10.60 -4.29 18.69
N GLY A 38 10.43 -5.42 19.37
CA GLY A 38 9.24 -6.26 19.28
C GLY A 38 9.15 -7.03 17.96
N SER A 39 8.69 -8.27 18.02
CA SER A 39 8.30 -9.00 16.81
C SER A 39 7.11 -8.28 16.19
N PHE A 40 7.14 -8.01 14.88
CA PHE A 40 5.93 -7.58 14.18
C PHE A 40 5.00 -8.79 14.10
N ASP A 41 3.96 -8.82 14.92
CA ASP A 41 2.86 -9.76 14.72
C ASP A 41 1.99 -9.25 13.57
N LEU A 42 2.43 -9.54 12.35
CA LEU A 42 1.75 -9.16 11.12
C LEU A 42 0.43 -9.94 10.93
N GLU A 43 0.23 -11.06 11.63
CA GLU A 43 -1.04 -11.78 11.60
C GLU A 43 -2.14 -10.95 12.27
N GLU A 44 -1.83 -10.28 13.39
CA GLU A 44 -2.76 -9.35 14.04
C GLU A 44 -2.94 -8.03 13.28
N ALA A 45 -1.88 -7.55 12.62
CA ALA A 45 -1.86 -6.27 11.94
C ALA A 45 -2.68 -6.24 10.63
N GLY A 46 -3.02 -7.42 10.11
CA GLY A 46 -3.60 -7.57 8.78
C GLY A 46 -2.50 -7.68 7.71
N ALA A 47 -2.78 -8.44 6.65
CA ALA A 47 -1.80 -8.80 5.62
C ALA A 47 -1.52 -7.65 4.64
N PHE A 48 -0.89 -6.55 5.07
CA PHE A 48 -0.34 -5.56 4.15
C PHE A 48 0.95 -6.06 3.49
N ASP A 49 1.25 -5.56 2.29
CA ASP A 49 2.39 -6.04 1.49
C ASP A 49 3.71 -5.42 1.94
N TRP A 50 3.68 -4.13 2.32
CA TRP A 50 4.87 -3.41 2.79
C TRP A 50 4.54 -2.47 3.93
N MET A 51 5.55 -2.20 4.76
CA MET A 51 5.54 -1.15 5.76
C MET A 51 6.66 -0.15 5.45
N ALA A 52 6.39 1.12 5.69
CA ALA A 52 7.31 2.19 5.34
C ALA A 52 7.23 3.36 6.33
N ARG A 53 8.21 4.26 6.19
CA ARG A 53 8.25 5.57 6.84
C ARG A 53 8.11 6.66 5.79
N SER A 54 7.22 7.62 6.03
CA SER A 54 7.10 8.81 5.21
C SER A 54 8.27 9.77 5.45
N GLY A 55 8.46 10.75 4.56
CA GLY A 55 9.44 11.81 4.75
C GLY A 55 9.17 12.70 5.98
N ALA A 56 7.93 12.70 6.48
CA ALA A 56 7.54 13.39 7.72
C ALA A 56 7.77 12.53 9.00
N GLY A 57 8.12 11.25 8.83
CA GLY A 57 8.28 10.32 9.94
C GLY A 57 6.96 9.67 10.40
N ASP A 58 5.98 9.52 9.52
CA ASP A 58 4.77 8.74 9.83
C ASP A 58 4.94 7.29 9.36
N TRP A 59 4.20 6.38 10.01
CA TRP A 59 4.10 4.99 9.57
C TRP A 59 3.12 4.85 8.40
N VAL A 60 3.52 4.07 7.40
CA VAL A 60 2.71 3.85 6.19
C VAL A 60 2.61 2.36 5.91
N ALA A 61 1.39 1.82 5.94
CA ALA A 61 1.11 0.47 5.42
C ALA A 61 0.76 0.57 3.92
N ILE A 62 1.30 -0.33 3.11
CA ILE A 62 1.11 -0.34 1.67
C ILE A 62 0.45 -1.65 1.27
N PHE A 63 -0.63 -1.53 0.52
CA PHE A 63 -1.40 -2.65 0.00
C PHE A 63 -1.35 -2.62 -1.53
N VAL A 64 -1.14 -3.78 -2.15
CA VAL A 64 -1.31 -4.00 -3.58
C VAL A 64 -2.38 -5.07 -3.74
N ARG A 65 -3.50 -4.69 -4.36
CA ARG A 65 -4.69 -5.54 -4.48
C ARG A 65 -5.23 -5.52 -5.90
N SER A 66 -5.84 -6.64 -6.27
CA SER A 66 -6.53 -6.85 -7.54
C SER A 66 -7.88 -7.51 -7.28
N GLY A 67 -8.95 -6.98 -7.87
CA GLY A 67 -10.29 -7.58 -7.79
C GLY A 67 -10.85 -7.77 -6.37
N ARG A 68 -10.85 -6.71 -5.54
CA ARG A 68 -11.41 -6.71 -4.17
C ARG A 68 -12.56 -5.72 -4.05
N SER A 69 -13.48 -5.96 -3.12
CA SER A 69 -14.58 -5.01 -2.81
C SER A 69 -14.07 -3.83 -1.98
N GLY A 70 -14.69 -2.66 -2.19
CA GLY A 70 -14.33 -1.42 -1.50
C GLY A 70 -14.35 -1.53 0.04
N PRO A 71 -15.45 -2.03 0.66
CA PRO A 71 -15.54 -2.16 2.12
C PRO A 71 -14.45 -3.05 2.74
N SER A 72 -14.08 -4.16 2.07
CA SER A 72 -13.01 -5.05 2.54
C SER A 72 -11.66 -4.31 2.57
N LEU A 73 -11.34 -3.57 1.51
CA LEU A 73 -10.10 -2.81 1.41
C LEU A 73 -9.98 -1.75 2.51
N VAL A 74 -11.08 -1.06 2.80
CA VAL A 74 -11.13 -0.04 3.86
C VAL A 74 -10.92 -0.69 5.23
N SER A 75 -11.59 -1.81 5.49
CA SER A 75 -11.43 -2.55 6.75
C SER A 75 -9.99 -3.03 6.96
N GLU A 76 -9.38 -3.66 5.96
CA GLU A 76 -7.98 -4.11 6.00
C GLU A 76 -7.02 -2.94 6.27
N ALA A 77 -7.20 -1.82 5.56
CA ALA A 77 -6.38 -0.63 5.73
C ALA A 77 -6.49 -0.02 7.13
N LEU A 78 -7.71 0.11 7.66
CA LEU A 78 -7.94 0.66 9.00
C LEU A 78 -7.39 -0.26 10.10
N GLN A 79 -7.46 -1.58 9.92
CA GLN A 79 -6.87 -2.52 10.87
C GLN A 79 -5.35 -2.33 10.95
N ALA A 80 -4.66 -2.24 9.81
CA ALA A 80 -3.22 -1.99 9.77
C ALA A 80 -2.87 -0.63 10.40
N VAL A 81 -3.63 0.42 10.09
CA VAL A 81 -3.43 1.74 10.70
C VAL A 81 -3.61 1.72 12.21
N GLY A 82 -4.66 1.07 12.70
CA GLY A 82 -4.91 0.92 14.14
C GLY A 82 -3.78 0.15 14.83
N TRP A 83 -3.31 -0.93 14.21
CA TRP A 83 -2.20 -1.71 14.72
C TRP A 83 -0.89 -0.92 14.77
N MET A 84 -0.52 -0.21 13.69
CA MET A 84 0.68 0.64 13.66
C MET A 84 0.62 1.76 14.69
N ARG A 85 -0.56 2.39 14.88
CA ARG A 85 -0.75 3.41 15.93
C ARG A 85 -0.53 2.86 17.33
N LYS A 86 -1.04 1.65 17.58
CA LYS A 86 -0.96 1.01 18.88
C LYS A 86 0.47 0.55 19.22
N HIS A 87 1.22 0.08 18.23
CA HIS A 87 2.48 -0.62 18.49
C HIS A 87 3.73 0.11 18.01
N LEU A 88 3.63 0.98 17.00
CA LEU A 88 4.80 1.59 16.34
C LEU A 88 4.89 3.11 16.54
N CYS A 89 3.77 3.82 16.50
CA CYS A 89 3.76 5.28 16.64
C CYS A 89 4.26 5.69 18.03
N GLN A 90 5.18 6.66 18.07
CA GLN A 90 5.65 7.28 19.31
C GLN A 90 5.46 8.81 19.25
N GLY A 91 4.99 9.42 20.34
CA GLY A 91 4.86 10.87 20.44
C GLY A 91 3.90 11.47 19.41
N LYS A 92 4.44 12.18 18.42
CA LYS A 92 3.67 12.88 17.37
C LYS A 92 3.58 12.11 16.05
N GLU A 93 4.14 10.91 15.97
CA GLU A 93 4.09 10.09 14.76
C GLU A 93 2.66 9.65 14.46
N GLY A 94 2.24 9.81 13.21
CA GLY A 94 0.99 9.28 12.69
C GLY A 94 1.16 7.89 12.08
N ALA A 95 0.02 7.31 11.69
CA ALA A 95 -0.01 6.18 10.78
C ALA A 95 -1.17 6.33 9.78
N ARG A 96 -0.92 5.89 8.55
CA ARG A 96 -1.87 5.87 7.43
C ARG A 96 -1.60 4.68 6.50
N ALA A 97 -2.48 4.48 5.54
CA ALA A 97 -2.35 3.43 4.53
C ALA A 97 -2.35 4.00 3.11
N ILE A 98 -1.65 3.31 2.20
CA ILE A 98 -1.75 3.50 0.75
C ILE A 98 -2.24 2.18 0.15
N VAL A 99 -3.35 2.22 -0.57
CA VAL A 99 -3.96 1.06 -1.23
C VAL A 99 -3.88 1.23 -2.74
N LEU A 100 -3.10 0.36 -3.39
CA LEU A 100 -2.91 0.31 -4.84
C LEU A 100 -3.82 -0.73 -5.46
N LEU A 101 -4.58 -0.30 -6.46
CA LEU A 101 -5.63 -1.09 -7.11
C LEU A 101 -5.44 -1.14 -8.63
N ASP A 102 -5.77 -2.28 -9.23
CA ASP A 102 -5.84 -2.46 -10.69
C ASP A 102 -7.06 -1.76 -11.32
N GLY A 103 -8.10 -1.52 -10.51
CA GLY A 103 -9.27 -0.73 -10.85
C GLY A 103 -10.00 -0.26 -9.59
N ILE A 104 -10.76 0.84 -9.67
CA ILE A 104 -11.54 1.36 -8.53
C ILE A 104 -12.82 0.55 -8.42
N PRO A 105 -13.09 -0.13 -7.29
CA PRO A 105 -14.37 -0.80 -7.04
C PRO A 105 -15.51 0.22 -6.99
N GLU A 106 -16.65 -0.10 -7.60
CA GLU A 106 -17.83 0.79 -7.63
C GLU A 106 -18.35 1.13 -6.23
N ASP A 107 -18.20 0.21 -5.28
CA ASP A 107 -18.66 0.31 -3.89
C ASP A 107 -17.64 1.00 -2.95
N LEU A 108 -16.50 1.47 -3.46
CA LEU A 108 -15.46 2.09 -2.64
C LEU A 108 -15.80 3.54 -2.25
N GLY A 109 -16.56 4.27 -3.07
CA GLY A 109 -16.66 5.74 -2.98
C GLY A 109 -17.08 6.29 -1.61
N TYR A 110 -18.16 5.77 -1.02
CA TYR A 110 -18.64 6.24 0.30
C TYR A 110 -17.73 5.81 1.45
N ALA A 111 -17.12 4.63 1.36
CA ALA A 111 -16.22 4.14 2.40
C ALA A 111 -14.89 4.92 2.38
N ALA A 112 -14.36 5.22 1.18
CA ALA A 112 -13.15 6.01 1.01
C ALA A 112 -13.34 7.46 1.49
N SER A 113 -14.50 8.07 1.26
CA SER A 113 -14.74 9.45 1.72
C SER A 113 -14.81 9.57 3.24
N ALA A 114 -15.30 8.53 3.93
CA ALA A 114 -15.41 8.52 5.39
C ALA A 114 -14.05 8.41 6.10
N VAL A 115 -13.05 7.75 5.49
CA VAL A 115 -11.72 7.57 6.09
C VAL A 115 -10.75 8.72 5.82
N GLY A 116 -11.04 9.57 4.84
CA GLY A 116 -10.26 10.77 4.53
C GLY A 116 -8.78 10.46 4.30
N GLU A 117 -7.89 11.27 4.89
CA GLU A 117 -6.43 11.16 4.70
C GLU A 117 -5.81 9.92 5.38
N MET A 118 -6.58 9.17 6.17
CA MET A 118 -6.08 7.98 6.86
C MET A 118 -5.78 6.84 5.89
N VAL A 119 -6.48 6.78 4.76
CA VAL A 119 -6.29 5.76 3.72
C VAL A 119 -6.31 6.42 2.35
N SER A 120 -5.18 6.37 1.64
CA SER A 120 -5.06 6.85 0.26
C SER A 120 -5.30 5.70 -0.71
N PHE A 121 -6.31 5.82 -1.58
CA PHE A 121 -6.55 4.87 -2.65
C PHE A 121 -5.95 5.38 -3.97
N ARG A 122 -5.22 4.53 -4.67
CA ARG A 122 -4.55 4.85 -5.92
C ARG A 122 -4.69 3.71 -6.90
N THR A 123 -4.68 4.03 -8.19
CA THR A 123 -4.66 3.03 -9.26
C THR A 123 -3.30 2.98 -9.93
N TRP A 124 -2.95 1.82 -10.46
CA TRP A 124 -1.78 1.65 -11.32
C TRP A 124 -2.22 1.25 -12.73
N ARG A 125 -1.36 1.54 -13.71
CA ARG A 125 -1.54 1.12 -15.11
C ARG A 125 -0.20 0.70 -15.69
N VAL A 126 -0.18 -0.44 -16.35
CA VAL A 126 0.98 -0.91 -17.12
C VAL A 126 0.69 -0.72 -18.60
N ALA A 127 1.59 -0.04 -19.30
CA ALA A 127 1.55 0.11 -20.76
C ALA A 127 2.71 -0.68 -21.37
N VAL A 128 2.39 -1.58 -22.29
CA VAL A 128 3.37 -2.31 -23.09
C VAL A 128 3.33 -1.76 -24.51
N THR A 129 4.50 -1.43 -25.05
CA THR A 129 4.67 -0.99 -26.44
C THR A 129 5.58 -1.99 -27.16
N PHE A 130 5.29 -2.24 -28.43
CA PHE A 130 6.07 -3.12 -29.29
C PHE A 130 6.56 -2.31 -30.48
N GLU A 131 7.86 -2.39 -30.76
CA GLU A 131 8.47 -1.74 -31.91
C GLU A 131 8.91 -2.80 -32.92
N ALA A 132 8.63 -2.56 -34.19
CA ALA A 132 9.10 -3.43 -35.26
C ALA A 132 10.60 -3.22 -35.47
N LEU A 133 11.38 -4.30 -35.37
CA LEU A 133 12.77 -4.28 -35.78
C LEU A 133 12.83 -4.32 -37.31
N ASN A 134 13.31 -3.26 -37.93
CA ASN A 134 13.67 -3.25 -39.35
C ASN A 134 15.00 -4.01 -39.50
N ILE A 135 14.90 -5.32 -39.67
CA ILE A 135 15.99 -6.23 -40.04
C ILE A 135 15.79 -6.69 -41.48
#